data_AF-A0A1H9AG80-F1
#
_entry.id   AF-A0A1H9AG80-F1
#
_cell.length_a   1.000
_cell.length_b   1.000
_cell.length_c   1.000
_cell.angle_alpha   90.00
_cell.angle_beta   90.00
_cell.angle_gamma   90.00
#
_symmetry.space_group_name_H-M   'P 1'
#
loop_
_entity.id
_entity.type
_entity.pdbx_description
1 polymer ?
#
loop_
_entity_poly.entity_id
_entity_poly.type
_entity_poly.pdbx_seq_one_letter_code
_entity_poly.pdbx_strand_id
1 'polypeptide(L)'
;MKEQFNIFQNIKLNFLLQAVEGEEKFRFSKLFNPEFYINYEVGGVSIGIWLVLFIVFAETGLFVGFFLPGDSLLFLSGIYCEKLAEPLTFLPEGYQPVFLIAGLIAIAGIIGNAFGYWFGATYGKGLYNRNDNFVFKKKYLYQSEDFFQKHGAKAIIIARFLPIVRTFVPIIAGIVHMKKSKFMLYNILSSFLWSFILVCSGHYLYQICLEQFNIDLKHYIEYIILTLILITTLPLVMKAIKSRKLKNESNKMDDEL
;
A
#
# COMPACT_ATOMS: atom_id res chain seq x y z
N MET A 1 24.57 -32.96 -36.82
CA MET A 1 23.09 -32.82 -36.79
C MET A 1 22.46 -33.33 -35.49
N LYS A 2 22.84 -34.52 -34.97
CA LYS A 2 22.32 -35.05 -33.69
C LYS A 2 22.69 -34.23 -32.43
N GLU A 3 23.87 -33.63 -32.38
CA GLU A 3 24.32 -32.80 -31.24
C GLU A 3 23.51 -31.51 -31.07
N GLN A 4 23.25 -30.78 -32.16
CA GLN A 4 22.44 -29.55 -32.15
C GLN A 4 20.99 -29.82 -31.69
N PHE A 5 20.45 -31.00 -32.03
CA PHE A 5 19.11 -31.44 -31.61
C PHE A 5 19.04 -31.76 -30.11
N ASN A 6 20.08 -32.39 -29.55
CA ASN A 6 20.17 -32.66 -28.11
C ASN A 6 20.36 -31.39 -27.28
N ILE A 7 21.08 -30.38 -27.80
CA ILE A 7 21.23 -29.08 -27.12
C ILE A 7 19.89 -28.37 -27.06
N PHE A 8 19.12 -28.33 -28.16
CA PHE A 8 17.79 -27.72 -28.17
C PHE A 8 16.79 -28.45 -27.26
N GLN A 9 16.84 -29.78 -27.18
CA GLN A 9 16.03 -30.56 -26.25
C GLN A 9 16.40 -30.27 -24.79
N ASN A 10 17.69 -30.20 -24.45
CA ASN A 10 18.14 -29.88 -23.10
C ASN A 10 17.80 -28.45 -22.68
N ILE A 11 17.90 -27.47 -23.59
CA ILE A 11 17.48 -26.09 -23.29
C ILE A 11 15.98 -26.03 -23.05
N LYS A 12 15.18 -26.69 -23.90
CA LYS A 12 13.72 -26.71 -23.73
C LYS A 12 13.30 -27.48 -22.48
N LEU A 13 14.01 -28.54 -22.11
CA LEU A 13 13.78 -29.31 -20.89
C LEU A 13 14.18 -28.53 -19.64
N ASN A 14 15.33 -27.84 -19.64
CA ASN A 14 15.71 -26.95 -18.53
C ASN A 14 14.76 -25.75 -18.41
N PHE A 15 14.28 -25.20 -19.51
CA PHE A 15 13.28 -24.12 -19.51
C PHE A 15 11.92 -24.61 -19.00
N LEU A 16 11.50 -25.81 -19.39
CA LEU A 16 10.28 -26.45 -18.86
C LEU A 16 10.44 -26.85 -17.39
N LEU A 17 11.62 -27.29 -16.94
CA LEU A 17 11.90 -27.58 -15.54
C LEU A 17 11.94 -26.29 -14.71
N GLN A 18 12.51 -25.19 -15.21
CA GLN A 18 12.42 -23.87 -14.57
C GLN A 18 10.99 -23.33 -14.54
N ALA A 19 10.20 -23.55 -15.60
CA ALA A 19 8.80 -23.16 -15.63
C ALA A 19 7.96 -23.98 -14.65
N VAL A 20 8.21 -25.29 -14.54
CA VAL A 20 7.52 -26.20 -13.61
C VAL A 20 7.95 -25.98 -12.15
N GLU A 21 9.23 -25.71 -11.87
CA GLU A 21 9.69 -25.26 -10.54
C GLU A 21 9.16 -23.86 -10.17
N GLY A 22 8.88 -23.02 -11.17
CA GLY A 22 8.21 -21.73 -11.01
C GLY A 22 6.73 -21.86 -10.63
N GLU A 23 6.05 -22.93 -11.05
CA GLU A 23 4.63 -23.16 -10.77
C GLU A 23 4.35 -23.82 -9.41
N GLU A 24 5.24 -24.65 -8.86
CA GLU A 24 5.00 -25.32 -7.57
C GLU A 24 5.03 -24.39 -6.32
N LYS A 25 5.43 -23.12 -6.47
CA LYS A 25 5.59 -22.18 -5.32
C LYS A 25 4.50 -21.12 -5.18
N PHE A 26 3.44 -21.13 -5.99
CA PHE A 26 2.31 -20.20 -5.84
C PHE A 26 1.29 -20.69 -4.79
N ARG A 27 1.64 -20.56 -3.51
CA ARG A 27 0.65 -20.64 -2.43
C ARG A 27 0.07 -19.25 -2.18
N PHE A 28 -1.26 -19.11 -2.18
CA PHE A 28 -1.96 -17.85 -1.87
C PHE A 28 -1.50 -17.19 -0.55
N SER A 29 -1.00 -17.98 0.41
CA SER A 29 -0.41 -17.47 1.65
C SER A 29 0.84 -16.60 1.45
N LYS A 30 1.63 -16.82 0.38
CA LYS A 30 2.84 -16.02 0.09
C LYS A 30 2.54 -14.62 -0.43
N LEU A 31 1.34 -14.37 -0.96
CA LEU A 31 0.91 -13.02 -1.38
C LEU A 31 0.80 -12.05 -0.21
N PHE A 32 0.74 -12.55 1.02
CA PHE A 32 0.70 -11.69 2.21
C PHE A 32 2.09 -11.40 2.78
N ASN A 33 3.13 -12.08 2.30
CA ASN A 33 4.49 -11.85 2.74
C ASN A 33 5.11 -10.71 1.93
N PRO A 34 5.33 -9.52 2.52
CA PRO A 34 5.89 -8.37 1.81
C PRO A 34 7.32 -8.66 1.32
N GLU A 35 8.04 -9.56 2.01
CA GLU A 35 9.38 -10.03 1.65
C GLU A 35 9.41 -10.80 0.32
N PHE A 36 8.33 -11.51 -0.03
CA PHE A 36 8.24 -12.22 -1.31
C PHE A 36 8.32 -11.24 -2.48
N TYR A 37 7.64 -10.08 -2.36
CA TYR A 37 7.66 -9.06 -3.41
C TYR A 37 9.02 -8.40 -3.53
N ILE A 38 9.69 -8.12 -2.39
CA ILE A 38 11.01 -7.47 -2.36
C ILE A 38 12.08 -8.36 -2.99
N ASN A 39 12.05 -9.66 -2.72
CA ASN A 39 13.03 -10.62 -3.23
C ASN A 39 12.64 -11.25 -4.58
N TYR A 40 11.60 -10.73 -5.24
CA TYR A 40 11.16 -11.29 -6.50
C TYR A 40 12.14 -10.95 -7.62
N GLU A 41 12.69 -12.01 -8.22
CA GLU A 41 13.67 -11.95 -9.28
C GLU A 41 13.14 -12.74 -10.49
N VAL A 42 13.20 -12.15 -11.68
CA VAL A 42 12.87 -12.84 -12.94
C VAL A 42 14.11 -12.85 -13.81
N GLY A 43 14.63 -14.04 -14.11
CA GLY A 43 15.79 -14.21 -14.99
C GLY A 43 17.08 -13.58 -14.45
N GLY A 44 17.24 -13.47 -13.12
CA GLY A 44 18.41 -12.86 -12.47
C GLY A 44 18.34 -11.33 -12.33
N VAL A 45 17.20 -10.71 -12.67
CA VAL A 45 16.98 -9.27 -12.47
C VAL A 45 16.00 -9.06 -11.30
N SER A 46 16.44 -8.30 -10.30
CA SER A 46 15.62 -7.88 -9.15
C SER A 46 14.49 -6.94 -9.59
N ILE A 47 13.25 -7.45 -9.60
CA ILE A 47 12.04 -6.68 -9.97
C ILE A 47 11.29 -6.17 -8.73
N GLY A 48 11.76 -6.52 -7.54
CA GLY A 48 11.06 -6.21 -6.29
C GLY A 48 10.74 -4.73 -6.09
N ILE A 49 11.61 -3.82 -6.54
CA ILE A 49 11.31 -2.38 -6.47
C ILE A 49 10.08 -2.01 -7.29
N TRP A 50 9.94 -2.52 -8.51
CA TRP A 50 8.79 -2.24 -9.36
C TRP A 50 7.49 -2.81 -8.78
N LEU A 51 7.56 -4.00 -8.19
CA LEU A 51 6.42 -4.59 -7.49
C LEU A 51 6.01 -3.77 -6.27
N VAL A 52 6.97 -3.31 -5.46
CA VAL A 52 6.70 -2.43 -4.32
C VAL A 52 6.00 -1.15 -4.77
N LEU A 53 6.55 -0.48 -5.79
CA LEU A 53 5.95 0.75 -6.33
C LEU A 53 4.55 0.51 -6.89
N PHE A 54 4.34 -0.60 -7.59
CA PHE A 54 3.03 -0.98 -8.11
C PHE A 54 2.03 -1.29 -7.00
N ILE A 55 2.43 -2.00 -5.96
CA ILE A 55 1.57 -2.31 -4.81
C ILE A 55 1.17 -1.02 -4.08
N VAL A 56 2.11 -0.12 -3.82
CA VAL A 56 1.83 1.17 -3.17
C VAL A 56 0.91 2.03 -4.04
N PHE A 57 1.16 2.08 -5.35
CA PHE A 57 0.28 2.75 -6.29
C PHE A 57 -1.13 2.13 -6.28
N ALA A 58 -1.24 0.81 -6.31
CA ALA A 58 -2.51 0.09 -6.31
C ALA A 58 -3.26 0.28 -4.99
N GLU A 59 -2.59 0.24 -3.85
CA GLU A 59 -3.19 0.47 -2.53
C GLU A 59 -3.71 1.90 -2.39
N THR A 60 -2.93 2.89 -2.83
CA THR A 60 -3.29 4.30 -2.67
C THR A 60 -4.27 4.80 -3.75
N GLY A 61 -4.22 4.23 -4.95
CA GLY A 61 -5.02 4.63 -6.09
C GLY A 61 -6.24 3.76 -6.39
N LEU A 62 -6.22 2.47 -6.05
CA LEU A 62 -7.31 1.54 -6.30
C LEU A 62 -7.97 1.15 -4.98
N PHE A 63 -9.28 1.35 -4.89
CA PHE A 63 -10.12 0.97 -3.74
C PHE A 63 -9.89 -0.47 -3.25
N VAL A 64 -9.54 -1.37 -4.17
CA VAL A 64 -9.34 -2.80 -3.94
C VAL A 64 -8.03 -3.09 -3.19
N GLY A 65 -7.07 -2.16 -3.18
CA GLY A 65 -5.76 -2.37 -2.59
C GLY A 65 -5.71 -2.25 -1.07
N PHE A 66 -6.81 -1.94 -0.37
CA PHE A 66 -6.85 -1.88 1.11
C PHE A 66 -6.43 -3.19 1.80
N PHE A 67 -6.52 -4.30 1.07
CA PHE A 67 -6.17 -5.63 1.55
C PHE A 67 -4.68 -5.96 1.40
N LEU A 68 -3.92 -5.12 0.71
CA LEU A 68 -2.47 -5.30 0.55
C LEU A 68 -1.74 -4.77 1.79
N PRO A 69 -0.68 -5.45 2.27
CA PRO A 69 0.05 -5.05 3.48
C PRO A 69 1.04 -3.91 3.18
N GLY A 70 0.56 -2.76 2.72
CA GLY A 70 1.41 -1.66 2.25
C GLY A 70 2.29 -1.03 3.31
N ASP A 71 1.77 -0.79 4.52
CA ASP A 71 2.59 -0.21 5.61
C ASP A 71 3.72 -1.15 6.04
N SER A 72 3.44 -2.46 6.08
CA SER A 72 4.47 -3.48 6.34
C SER A 72 5.47 -3.54 5.20
N LEU A 73 5.00 -3.45 3.95
CA LEU A 73 5.86 -3.44 2.76
C LEU A 73 6.81 -2.24 2.75
N LEU A 74 6.34 -1.06 3.13
CA LEU A 74 7.18 0.15 3.26
C LEU A 74 8.24 -0.03 4.34
N PHE A 75 7.85 -0.56 5.49
CA PHE A 75 8.78 -0.83 6.58
C PHE A 75 9.87 -1.82 6.15
N LEU A 76 9.49 -2.93 5.51
CA LEU A 76 10.45 -3.90 4.97
C LEU A 76 11.29 -3.31 3.83
N SER A 77 10.74 -2.41 3.01
CA SER A 77 11.50 -1.73 1.97
C SER A 77 12.63 -0.87 2.55
N GLY A 78 12.49 -0.39 3.79
CA GLY A 78 13.57 0.21 4.57
C GLY A 78 14.66 -0.78 4.98
N ILE A 79 14.26 -1.98 5.46
CA ILE A 79 15.18 -3.06 5.85
C ILE A 79 15.98 -3.55 4.63
N TYR A 80 15.33 -3.70 3.48
CA TYR A 80 15.93 -4.22 2.24
C TYR A 80 16.28 -3.12 1.25
N CYS A 81 16.48 -1.88 1.70
CA CYS A 81 16.68 -0.73 0.80
C CYS A 81 17.91 -0.88 -0.10
N GLU A 82 18.97 -1.52 0.38
CA GLU A 82 20.20 -1.79 -0.40
C GLU A 82 19.91 -2.74 -1.55
N LYS A 83 19.27 -3.89 -1.25
CA LYS A 83 18.85 -4.86 -2.27
C LYS A 83 17.89 -4.25 -3.29
N LEU A 84 16.95 -3.43 -2.83
CA LEU A 84 15.99 -2.76 -3.71
C LEU A 84 16.65 -1.70 -4.61
N ALA A 85 17.80 -1.15 -4.19
CA ALA A 85 18.55 -0.17 -4.96
C ALA A 85 19.56 -0.79 -5.94
N GLU A 86 19.94 -2.06 -5.78
CA GLU A 86 20.81 -2.80 -6.73
C GLU A 86 20.43 -2.63 -8.22
N PRO A 87 19.15 -2.80 -8.64
CA PRO A 87 18.77 -2.63 -10.05
C PRO A 87 18.81 -1.16 -10.52
N LEU A 88 18.97 -0.20 -9.60
CA LEU A 88 19.01 1.24 -9.89
C LEU A 88 20.45 1.72 -10.14
N THR A 89 21.16 1.04 -11.05
CA THR A 89 22.59 1.25 -11.38
C THR A 89 22.91 2.59 -12.06
N PHE A 90 21.91 3.42 -12.32
CA PHE A 90 22.01 4.70 -13.05
C PHE A 90 22.29 5.91 -12.14
N LEU A 91 22.48 5.72 -10.84
CA LEU A 91 22.67 6.82 -9.87
C LEU A 91 24.14 6.96 -9.42
N PRO A 92 24.63 8.20 -9.23
CA PRO A 92 26.03 8.49 -8.92
C PRO A 92 26.47 7.92 -7.56
N GLU A 93 27.72 7.47 -7.44
CA GLU A 93 28.25 6.94 -6.18
C GLU A 93 28.14 7.96 -5.03
N GLY A 94 27.51 7.57 -3.91
CA GLY A 94 27.36 8.42 -2.71
C GLY A 94 25.93 8.74 -2.26
N TYR A 95 24.87 8.24 -2.94
CA TYR A 95 23.51 8.35 -2.41
C TYR A 95 23.25 7.33 -1.29
N GLN A 96 22.40 7.70 -0.33
CA GLN A 96 21.87 6.73 0.63
C GLN A 96 20.64 6.03 0.01
N PRO A 97 20.68 4.70 -0.19
CA PRO A 97 19.59 3.94 -0.80
C PRO A 97 18.23 4.17 -0.12
N VAL A 98 18.23 4.36 1.20
CA VAL A 98 17.02 4.59 2.01
C VAL A 98 16.20 5.78 1.49
N PHE A 99 16.83 6.93 1.27
CA PHE A 99 16.12 8.14 0.83
C PHE A 99 15.64 8.03 -0.61
N LEU A 100 16.39 7.30 -1.45
CA LEU A 100 15.99 7.02 -2.82
C LEU A 100 14.72 6.16 -2.85
N ILE A 101 14.72 5.04 -2.14
CA ILE A 101 13.57 4.13 -2.06
C ILE A 101 12.36 4.85 -1.44
N ALA A 102 12.57 5.61 -0.36
CA ALA A 102 11.52 6.44 0.24
C ALA A 102 10.95 7.47 -0.75
N GLY A 103 11.82 8.11 -1.56
CA GLY A 103 11.40 9.05 -2.59
C GLY A 103 10.59 8.40 -3.71
N LEU A 104 11.02 7.24 -4.21
CA LEU A 104 10.31 6.49 -5.25
C LEU A 104 8.93 6.04 -4.76
N ILE A 105 8.85 5.51 -3.54
CA ILE A 105 7.59 5.11 -2.90
C ILE A 105 6.67 6.33 -2.71
N ALA A 106 7.22 7.47 -2.29
CA ALA A 106 6.45 8.70 -2.15
C ALA A 106 5.85 9.14 -3.48
N ILE A 107 6.62 9.06 -4.58
CA ILE A 107 6.15 9.37 -5.94
C ILE A 107 5.04 8.41 -6.36
N ALA A 108 5.22 7.10 -6.18
CA ALA A 108 4.19 6.11 -6.48
C ALA A 108 2.88 6.39 -5.72
N GLY A 109 2.97 6.72 -4.43
CA GLY A 109 1.82 7.10 -3.60
C GLY A 109 1.19 8.45 -3.99
N ILE A 110 1.96 9.39 -4.55
CA ILE A 110 1.44 10.67 -5.07
C ILE A 110 0.60 10.40 -6.32
N ILE A 111 1.15 9.60 -7.25
CA ILE A 111 0.50 9.25 -8.51
C ILE A 111 -0.77 8.43 -8.24
N GLY A 112 -0.72 7.47 -7.30
CA GLY A 112 -1.89 6.70 -6.87
C GLY A 112 -3.01 7.59 -6.32
N ASN A 113 -2.69 8.47 -5.37
CA ASN A 113 -3.67 9.41 -4.83
C ASN A 113 -4.20 10.41 -5.87
N ALA A 114 -3.36 10.86 -6.81
CA ALA A 114 -3.79 11.72 -7.91
C ALA A 114 -4.77 10.98 -8.83
N PHE A 115 -4.52 9.70 -9.10
CA PHE A 115 -5.43 8.82 -9.83
C PHE A 115 -6.77 8.66 -9.09
N GLY A 116 -6.73 8.37 -7.79
CA GLY A 116 -7.94 8.26 -6.95
C GLY A 116 -8.77 9.55 -6.94
N TYR A 117 -8.11 10.72 -6.82
CA TYR A 117 -8.76 12.01 -6.92
C TYR A 117 -9.40 12.25 -8.30
N TRP A 118 -8.66 11.94 -9.37
CA TRP A 118 -9.18 12.11 -10.73
C TRP A 118 -10.36 11.18 -11.01
N PHE A 119 -10.29 9.94 -10.53
CA PHE A 119 -11.37 8.97 -10.58
C PHE A 119 -12.61 9.49 -9.84
N GLY A 120 -12.44 9.98 -8.60
CA GLY A 120 -13.51 10.61 -7.83
C GLY A 120 -14.11 11.85 -8.49
N ALA A 121 -13.29 12.73 -9.08
CA ALA A 121 -13.76 13.94 -9.75
C ALA A 121 -14.50 13.66 -11.07
N THR A 122 -14.15 12.57 -11.76
CA THR A 122 -14.74 12.22 -13.06
C THR A 122 -16.04 11.43 -12.86
N TYR A 123 -15.99 10.37 -12.06
CA TYR A 123 -17.14 9.48 -11.82
C TYR A 123 -18.06 9.97 -10.69
N GLY A 124 -17.58 10.87 -9.83
CA GLY A 124 -18.33 11.44 -8.69
C GLY A 124 -19.51 12.32 -9.06
N LYS A 125 -19.50 12.96 -10.24
CA LYS A 125 -20.56 13.90 -10.65
C LYS A 125 -21.93 13.23 -10.75
N GLY A 126 -22.00 11.95 -11.10
CA GLY A 126 -23.24 11.18 -11.16
C GLY A 126 -23.78 10.74 -9.80
N LEU A 127 -22.95 10.78 -8.74
CA LEU A 127 -23.34 10.29 -7.41
C LEU A 127 -24.29 11.26 -6.68
N TYR A 128 -24.25 12.56 -6.97
CA TYR A 128 -25.21 13.53 -6.41
C TYR A 128 -26.65 13.28 -6.88
N ASN A 129 -26.81 12.75 -8.09
CA ASN A 129 -28.10 12.47 -8.72
C ASN A 129 -28.57 11.02 -8.54
N ARG A 130 -27.74 10.14 -7.96
CA ARG A 130 -28.12 8.74 -7.69
C ARG A 130 -29.01 8.62 -6.46
N ASN A 131 -29.96 7.68 -6.50
CA ASN A 131 -30.76 7.33 -5.33
C ASN A 131 -29.91 6.67 -4.24
N ASP A 132 -30.31 6.87 -2.98
CA ASP A 132 -29.66 6.25 -1.83
C ASP A 132 -29.75 4.71 -1.92
N ASN A 133 -28.64 4.02 -1.71
CA ASN A 133 -28.53 2.56 -1.66
C ASN A 133 -27.88 2.14 -0.33
N PHE A 134 -27.89 0.82 -0.03
CA PHE A 134 -27.26 0.28 1.19
C PHE A 134 -25.78 0.68 1.36
N VAL A 135 -25.04 0.82 0.24
CA VAL A 135 -23.61 1.16 0.21
C VAL A 135 -23.36 2.68 0.07
N PHE A 136 -24.35 3.44 -0.40
CA PHE A 136 -24.17 4.85 -0.75
C PHE A 136 -25.34 5.69 -0.23
N LYS A 137 -25.05 6.66 0.65
CA LYS A 137 -26.04 7.64 1.11
C LYS A 137 -25.54 9.05 0.86
N LYS A 138 -26.39 9.92 0.30
CA LYS A 138 -26.06 11.34 0.06
C LYS A 138 -25.61 12.06 1.34
N LYS A 139 -26.15 11.68 2.50
CA LYS A 139 -25.75 12.21 3.82
C LYS A 139 -24.23 12.10 4.08
N TYR A 140 -23.55 11.09 3.55
CA TYR A 140 -22.11 10.93 3.72
C TYR A 140 -21.29 11.84 2.80
N LEU A 141 -21.81 12.20 1.63
CA LEU A 141 -21.18 13.23 0.78
C LEU A 141 -21.19 14.58 1.48
N TYR A 142 -22.36 15.03 1.93
CA TYR A 142 -22.48 16.34 2.59
C TYR A 142 -21.65 16.41 3.88
N GLN A 143 -21.61 15.32 4.67
CA GLN A 143 -20.72 15.24 5.83
C GLN A 143 -19.25 15.30 5.44
N SER A 144 -18.86 14.65 4.34
CA SER A 144 -17.48 14.69 3.87
C SER A 144 -17.10 16.07 3.37
N GLU A 145 -18.00 16.75 2.67
CA GLU A 145 -17.82 18.12 2.20
C GLU A 145 -17.66 19.08 3.38
N ASP A 146 -18.54 19.03 4.37
CA ASP A 146 -18.44 19.81 5.61
C ASP A 146 -17.15 19.47 6.39
N PHE A 147 -16.74 18.21 6.41
CA PHE A 147 -15.49 17.79 7.03
C PHE A 147 -14.27 18.39 6.33
N PHE A 148 -14.23 18.37 5.00
CA PHE A 148 -13.16 19.01 4.22
C PHE A 148 -13.21 20.53 4.29
N GLN A 149 -14.38 21.14 4.45
CA GLN A 149 -14.50 22.59 4.70
C GLN A 149 -13.96 22.95 6.09
N LYS A 150 -14.27 22.18 7.13
CA LYS A 150 -13.85 22.42 8.52
C LYS A 150 -12.37 22.12 8.78
N HIS A 151 -11.89 20.95 8.35
CA HIS A 151 -10.51 20.50 8.62
C HIS A 151 -9.54 20.85 7.50
N GLY A 152 -10.09 21.26 6.34
CA GLY A 152 -9.29 21.66 5.20
C GLY A 152 -8.43 20.52 4.66
N ALA A 153 -7.36 20.93 3.99
CA ALA A 153 -6.41 20.01 3.38
C ALA A 153 -5.51 19.27 4.39
N LYS A 154 -5.43 19.73 5.66
CA LYS A 154 -4.70 19.03 6.73
C LYS A 154 -5.26 17.63 7.00
N ALA A 155 -6.56 17.44 6.76
CA ALA A 155 -7.19 16.14 6.89
C ALA A 155 -6.58 15.07 5.96
N ILE A 156 -6.04 15.46 4.80
CA ILE A 156 -5.37 14.54 3.86
C ILE A 156 -4.12 13.93 4.48
N ILE A 157 -3.37 14.73 5.26
CA ILE A 157 -2.15 14.27 5.93
C ILE A 157 -2.51 13.27 7.02
N ILE A 158 -3.46 13.63 7.90
CA ILE A 158 -3.86 12.79 9.03
C ILE A 158 -4.51 11.49 8.54
N ALA A 159 -5.37 11.58 7.52
CA ALA A 159 -6.03 10.42 6.94
C ALA A 159 -5.06 9.39 6.38
N ARG A 160 -3.86 9.79 5.96
CA ARG A 160 -2.87 8.87 5.38
C ARG A 160 -2.32 7.86 6.39
N PHE A 161 -2.29 8.24 7.67
CA PHE A 161 -1.88 7.36 8.77
C PHE A 161 -3.00 6.42 9.25
N LEU A 162 -4.21 6.53 8.68
CA LEU A 162 -5.35 5.68 8.97
C LEU A 162 -5.58 4.71 7.80
N PRO A 163 -5.25 3.41 7.92
CA PRO A 163 -5.17 2.46 6.80
C PRO A 163 -6.42 2.38 5.92
N ILE A 164 -7.61 2.38 6.51
CA ILE A 164 -8.85 2.40 5.72
C ILE A 164 -9.13 3.80 5.21
N VAL A 165 -8.97 4.84 6.02
CA VAL A 165 -9.41 6.19 5.64
C VAL A 165 -8.58 6.75 4.47
N ARG A 166 -7.29 6.39 4.38
CA ARG A 166 -6.39 6.87 3.32
C ARG A 166 -6.81 6.51 1.91
N THR A 167 -7.44 5.36 1.70
CA THR A 167 -7.83 4.90 0.35
C THR A 167 -9.10 5.59 -0.14
N PHE A 168 -9.93 6.09 0.78
CA PHE A 168 -11.18 6.79 0.46
C PHE A 168 -10.98 8.29 0.31
N VAL A 169 -10.09 8.91 1.09
CA VAL A 169 -9.91 10.37 1.11
C VAL A 169 -9.62 10.98 -0.26
N PRO A 170 -8.69 10.45 -1.09
CA PRO A 170 -8.44 10.98 -2.42
C PRO A 170 -9.70 10.98 -3.30
N ILE A 171 -10.45 9.88 -3.28
CA ILE A 171 -11.69 9.72 -4.06
C ILE A 171 -12.74 10.71 -3.59
N ILE A 172 -12.99 10.80 -2.29
CA ILE A 172 -13.98 11.72 -1.71
C ILE A 172 -13.59 13.17 -2.00
N ALA A 173 -12.30 13.52 -1.85
CA ALA A 173 -11.80 14.85 -2.21
C ALA A 173 -12.05 15.20 -3.68
N GLY A 174 -11.97 14.19 -4.58
CA GLY A 174 -12.33 14.31 -5.98
C GLY A 174 -13.84 14.54 -6.18
N ILE A 175 -14.67 13.75 -5.50
CA ILE A 175 -16.14 13.81 -5.58
C ILE A 175 -16.67 15.18 -5.14
N VAL A 176 -16.14 15.73 -4.03
CA VAL A 176 -16.54 17.06 -3.52
C VAL A 176 -15.84 18.21 -4.25
N HIS A 177 -15.12 17.93 -5.34
CA HIS A 177 -14.41 18.92 -6.16
C HIS A 177 -13.50 19.88 -5.37
N MET A 178 -12.75 19.33 -4.41
CA MET A 178 -11.74 20.10 -3.67
C MET A 178 -10.73 20.74 -4.65
N LYS A 179 -10.30 21.99 -4.40
CA LYS A 179 -9.34 22.68 -5.29
C LYS A 179 -8.09 21.81 -5.55
N LYS A 180 -7.88 21.39 -6.81
CA LYS A 180 -6.80 20.49 -7.26
C LYS A 180 -5.42 20.89 -6.72
N SER A 181 -5.08 22.17 -6.74
CA SER A 181 -3.78 22.66 -6.24
C SER A 181 -3.61 22.42 -4.74
N LYS A 182 -4.68 22.63 -3.95
CA LYS A 182 -4.64 22.36 -2.50
C LYS A 182 -4.53 20.85 -2.25
N PHE A 183 -5.30 20.04 -2.97
CA PHE A 183 -5.20 18.57 -2.85
C PHE A 183 -3.77 18.10 -3.16
N MET A 184 -3.19 18.53 -4.28
CA MET A 184 -1.86 18.09 -4.72
C MET A 184 -0.76 18.45 -3.73
N LEU A 185 -0.74 19.68 -3.20
CA LEU A 185 0.26 20.10 -2.21
C LEU A 185 0.26 19.23 -0.97
N TYR A 186 -0.92 18.94 -0.41
CA TYR A 186 -1.05 18.13 0.80
C TYR A 186 -0.89 16.63 0.52
N ASN A 187 -1.25 16.18 -0.68
CA ASN A 187 -0.95 14.83 -1.15
C ASN A 187 0.57 14.60 -1.21
N ILE A 188 1.32 15.52 -1.81
CA ILE A 188 2.79 15.46 -1.87
C ILE A 188 3.35 15.42 -0.45
N LEU A 189 3.02 16.41 0.38
CA LEU A 189 3.56 16.50 1.74
C LEU A 189 3.25 15.23 2.56
N SER A 190 2.01 14.74 2.50
CA SER A 190 1.62 13.52 3.21
C SER A 190 2.32 12.27 2.69
N SER A 191 2.52 12.14 1.37
CA SER A 191 3.17 10.97 0.77
C SER A 191 4.65 10.90 1.14
N PHE A 192 5.33 12.05 1.07
CA PHE A 192 6.72 12.16 1.52
C PHE A 192 6.84 11.85 3.00
N LEU A 193 6.00 12.47 3.85
CA LEU A 193 6.06 12.24 5.28
C LEU A 193 5.81 10.77 5.64
N TRP A 194 4.76 10.15 5.08
CA TRP A 194 4.43 8.75 5.33
C TRP A 194 5.53 7.79 4.86
N SER A 195 6.01 7.98 3.63
CA SER A 195 7.06 7.13 3.05
C SER A 195 8.37 7.24 3.82
N PHE A 196 8.84 8.46 4.08
CA PHE A 196 10.10 8.67 4.80
C PHE A 196 10.02 8.16 6.23
N ILE A 197 8.91 8.37 6.94
CA ILE A 197 8.77 7.85 8.31
C ILE A 197 8.89 6.33 8.30
N LEU A 198 8.13 5.62 7.48
CA LEU A 198 8.10 4.15 7.53
C LEU A 198 9.37 3.51 6.99
N VAL A 199 9.89 4.00 5.86
CA VAL A 199 11.11 3.45 5.23
C VAL A 199 12.34 3.75 6.10
N CYS A 200 12.51 4.98 6.59
CA CYS A 200 13.62 5.30 7.47
C CYS A 200 13.50 4.55 8.80
N SER A 201 12.29 4.42 9.36
CA SER A 201 12.08 3.63 10.58
C SER A 201 12.49 2.17 10.37
N GLY A 202 12.13 1.57 9.23
CA GLY A 202 12.57 0.21 8.88
C GLY A 202 14.09 0.08 8.82
N HIS A 203 14.76 1.00 8.11
CA HIS A 203 16.20 0.97 7.97
C HIS A 203 16.94 1.19 9.30
N TYR A 204 16.67 2.30 9.99
CA TYR A 204 17.40 2.65 11.20
C TYR A 204 17.07 1.72 12.37
N LEU A 205 15.82 1.24 12.50
CA LEU A 205 15.49 0.25 13.52
C LEU A 205 16.21 -1.07 13.26
N TYR A 206 16.32 -1.50 12.00
CA TYR A 206 17.09 -2.67 11.63
C TYR A 206 18.57 -2.52 12.02
N GLN A 207 19.19 -1.38 11.66
CA GLN A 207 20.59 -1.11 12.02
C GLN A 207 20.81 -1.10 13.53
N ILE A 208 19.97 -0.39 14.29
CA ILE A 208 20.08 -0.31 15.76
C ILE A 208 19.94 -1.69 16.40
N CYS A 209 18.96 -2.48 15.97
CA CYS A 209 18.74 -3.81 16.54
C CYS A 209 19.85 -4.81 16.18
N LEU A 210 20.41 -4.69 14.97
CA LEU A 210 21.53 -5.51 14.53
C LEU A 210 22.80 -5.15 15.32
N GLU A 211 23.13 -3.86 15.45
CA GLU A 211 24.35 -3.40 16.10
C GLU A 211 24.31 -3.49 17.62
N GLN A 212 23.19 -3.12 18.27
CA GLN A 212 23.12 -3.06 19.74
C GLN A 212 22.65 -4.38 20.38
N PHE A 213 21.78 -5.12 19.71
CA PHE A 213 21.15 -6.31 20.30
C PHE A 213 21.62 -7.61 19.63
N ASN A 214 22.38 -7.54 18.53
CA ASN A 214 22.78 -8.68 17.71
C ASN A 214 21.57 -9.55 17.27
N ILE A 215 20.41 -8.91 17.14
CA ILE A 215 19.16 -9.54 16.71
C ILE A 215 18.99 -9.25 15.22
N ASP A 216 19.07 -10.29 14.41
CA ASP A 216 18.71 -10.16 12.99
C ASP A 216 17.19 -10.08 12.87
N LEU A 217 16.67 -8.86 12.67
CA LEU A 217 15.25 -8.62 12.47
C LEU A 217 14.69 -9.40 11.28
N LYS A 218 15.52 -9.76 10.31
CA LYS A 218 15.10 -10.57 9.16
C LYS A 218 14.53 -11.92 9.59
N HIS A 219 15.04 -12.50 10.67
CA HIS A 219 14.52 -13.75 11.21
C HIS A 219 13.12 -13.59 11.86
N TYR A 220 12.80 -12.39 12.33
CA TYR A 220 11.53 -12.07 12.99
C TYR A 220 10.56 -11.29 12.09
N ILE A 221 10.89 -11.11 10.80
CA ILE A 221 10.08 -10.34 9.85
C ILE A 221 8.62 -10.81 9.83
N GLU A 222 8.39 -12.13 9.80
CA GLU A 222 7.03 -12.69 9.76
C GLU A 222 6.23 -12.29 11.01
N TYR A 223 6.86 -12.36 12.19
CA TYR A 223 6.23 -11.92 13.45
C TYR A 223 5.99 -10.41 13.49
N ILE A 224 6.90 -9.61 12.94
CA ILE A 224 6.76 -8.15 12.84
C ILE A 224 5.58 -7.81 11.95
N ILE A 225 5.46 -8.45 10.77
CA ILE A 225 4.36 -8.24 9.82
C ILE A 225 3.03 -8.65 10.46
N LEU A 226 2.96 -9.85 11.06
CA LEU A 226 1.75 -10.33 11.73
C LEU A 226 1.33 -9.37 12.83
N THR A 227 2.29 -8.88 13.63
CA THR A 227 2.03 -7.90 14.69
C THR A 227 1.55 -6.56 14.13
N LEU A 228 2.16 -6.06 13.04
CA LEU A 228 1.78 -4.80 12.41
C LEU A 228 0.38 -4.89 11.79
N ILE A 229 0.07 -5.97 11.07
CA ILE A 229 -1.27 -6.25 10.53
C ILE A 229 -2.29 -6.37 11.66
N LEU A 230 -1.95 -7.08 12.74
CA LEU A 230 -2.83 -7.24 13.89
C LEU A 230 -3.13 -5.89 14.56
N ILE A 231 -2.09 -5.09 14.86
CA ILE A 231 -2.22 -3.76 15.48
C ILE A 231 -3.03 -2.81 14.61
N THR A 232 -2.84 -2.83 13.29
CA THR A 232 -3.55 -1.94 12.37
C THR A 232 -4.99 -2.39 12.12
N THR A 233 -5.25 -3.69 12.04
CA THR A 233 -6.56 -4.27 11.69
C THR A 233 -7.48 -4.42 12.91
N LEU A 234 -6.94 -4.72 14.10
CA LEU A 234 -7.73 -4.89 15.34
C LEU A 234 -8.63 -3.71 15.69
N PRO A 235 -8.15 -2.45 15.78
CA PRO A 235 -9.00 -1.33 16.15
C PRO A 235 -10.12 -1.09 15.14
N LEU A 236 -9.88 -1.40 13.88
CA LEU A 236 -10.87 -1.32 12.80
C LEU A 236 -11.98 -2.36 12.97
N VAL A 237 -11.62 -3.62 13.21
CA VAL A 237 -12.58 -4.71 13.45
C VAL A 237 -13.38 -4.45 14.71
N MET A 238 -12.74 -4.06 15.81
CA MET A 238 -13.42 -3.74 17.07
C MET A 238 -14.44 -2.60 16.91
N LYS A 239 -14.07 -1.54 16.18
CA LYS A 239 -14.96 -0.40 15.94
C LYS A 239 -16.13 -0.77 15.02
N ALA A 240 -15.91 -1.62 14.02
CA ALA A 240 -16.96 -2.13 13.13
C ALA A 240 -17.97 -3.03 13.89
N ILE A 241 -17.49 -3.87 14.80
CA ILE A 241 -18.35 -4.71 15.65
C ILE A 241 -19.15 -3.83 16.63
N LYS A 242 -18.50 -2.87 17.28
CA LYS A 242 -19.16 -1.96 18.23
C LYS A 242 -20.23 -1.08 17.54
N SER A 243 -19.99 -0.62 16.31
CA SER A 243 -20.98 0.19 15.59
C SER A 243 -22.19 -0.63 15.12
N ARG A 244 -22.00 -1.92 14.78
CA ARG A 244 -23.12 -2.85 14.52
C ARG A 244 -23.94 -3.12 15.77
N LYS A 245 -23.29 -3.30 16.93
CA LYS A 245 -23.98 -3.55 18.20
C LYS A 245 -24.84 -2.36 18.63
N LEU A 246 -24.30 -1.14 18.56
CA LEU A 246 -25.03 0.10 18.85
C LEU A 246 -26.22 0.34 17.89
N LYS A 247 -26.07 -0.04 16.62
CA LYS A 247 -27.17 0.09 15.63
C LYS A 247 -28.28 -0.94 15.84
N ASN A 248 -27.94 -2.16 16.27
CA ASN A 248 -28.93 -3.19 16.60
C ASN A 248 -29.67 -2.91 17.92
N GLU A 249 -29.04 -2.24 18.88
CA GLU A 249 -29.70 -1.80 20.13
C GLU A 249 -30.67 -0.64 19.88
N SER A 250 -30.32 0.33 19.03
CA SER A 250 -31.22 1.41 18.62
C SER A 250 -32.47 0.91 17.88
N ASN A 251 -32.31 -0.02 16.93
CA ASN A 251 -33.45 -0.56 16.17
C ASN A 251 -34.44 -1.37 17.04
N LYS A 252 -33.97 -1.98 18.14
CA LYS A 252 -34.85 -2.72 19.07
C LYS A 252 -35.70 -1.80 19.95
N MET A 253 -35.22 -0.61 20.28
CA MET A 253 -35.99 0.37 21.07
C MET A 253 -37.07 1.08 20.23
N ASP A 254 -36.85 1.19 18.91
CA ASP A 254 -37.83 1.78 17.99
C ASP A 254 -38.96 0.80 17.61
N ASP A 255 -38.73 -0.53 17.72
CA ASP A 255 -39.73 -1.59 17.47
C ASP A 255 -40.60 -1.91 18.72
N GLU A 256 -40.24 -1.40 19.91
CA GLU A 256 -40.98 -1.56 21.18
C GLU A 256 -41.87 -0.36 21.55
N LEU A 257 -41.93 0.68 20.70
CA LEU A 257 -42.79 1.88 20.83
C LEU A 257 -43.92 1.86 19.80
#